data_AF-A0A3D8K5E6-F1
#
_entry.id   AF-A0A3D8K5E6-F1
#
_cell.length_a   1.000
_cell.length_b   1.000
_cell.length_c   1.000
_cell.angle_alpha   90.00
_cell.angle_beta   90.00
_cell.angle_gamma   90.00
#
_symmetry.space_group_name_H-M   'P 1'
#
loop_
_entity.id
_entity.type
_entity.pdbx_description
1 polymer ?
#
loop_
_entity_poly.entity_id
_entity_poly.type
_entity_poly.pdbx_seq_one_letter_code
_entity_poly.pdbx_strand_id
1 'polypeptide(L)'
;MNGNLDVASLLVALFAFGLLPFAAMVVTSYTKIVVVLGLLRNALGVQQVPPSTVLNGIAMIVSCFIMAPVGMEAVHRAQLSSEQTATSQVMPIFDAAREPFRQFLIKHTDEREKAFFIRSAQQIWPADKAASLKPDDLVVLAPAFTLTELTSAFKIGFLIYLAFVVIDLIVANILMALGLSQVTPTNVAIPFKLLLFVSMDGWSTLIHGLISTYK
;
A
#
# COMPACT_ATOMS: atom_id res chain seq x y z
N MET A 1 22.92 -38.40 16.06
CA MET A 1 23.12 -37.48 14.92
C MET A 1 22.05 -36.38 14.94
N ASN A 2 21.94 -35.61 16.05
CA ASN A 2 20.82 -34.68 16.29
C ASN A 2 21.34 -33.26 16.59
N GLY A 3 22.12 -32.67 15.67
CA GLY A 3 22.66 -31.30 15.83
C GLY A 3 22.49 -30.39 14.60
N ASN A 4 22.09 -30.92 13.44
CA ASN A 4 21.95 -30.15 12.19
C ASN A 4 20.51 -29.67 11.89
N LEU A 5 19.49 -30.20 12.59
CA LEU A 5 18.10 -29.75 12.41
C LEU A 5 17.77 -28.45 13.18
N ASP A 6 18.70 -27.94 13.99
CA ASP A 6 18.45 -26.79 14.86
C ASP A 6 18.96 -25.47 14.24
N VAL A 7 20.18 -25.46 13.70
CA VAL A 7 20.76 -24.24 13.09
C VAL A 7 20.07 -23.88 11.77
N ALA A 8 19.78 -24.87 10.92
CA ALA A 8 19.13 -24.64 9.63
C ALA A 8 17.69 -24.12 9.80
N SER A 9 16.93 -24.69 10.75
CA SER A 9 15.56 -24.26 11.03
C SER A 9 15.52 -22.86 11.68
N LEU A 10 16.46 -22.56 12.59
CA LEU A 10 16.64 -21.22 13.16
C LEU A 10 17.01 -20.18 12.09
N LEU A 11 17.90 -20.51 11.15
CA LEU A 11 18.26 -19.63 10.05
C LEU A 11 17.06 -19.33 9.13
N VAL A 12 16.27 -20.35 8.80
CA VAL A 12 15.03 -20.18 8.01
C VAL A 12 14.01 -19.34 8.77
N ALA A 13 13.84 -19.57 10.08
CA ALA A 13 12.94 -18.79 10.92
C ALA A 13 13.37 -17.31 11.00
N LEU A 14 14.67 -17.05 11.17
CA LEU A 14 15.23 -15.69 11.21
C LEU A 14 15.04 -14.98 9.86
N PHE A 15 15.25 -15.68 8.74
CA PHE A 15 15.01 -15.14 7.42
C PHE A 15 13.54 -14.82 7.18
N ALA A 16 12.63 -15.73 7.55
CA ALA A 16 11.19 -15.50 7.46
C ALA A 16 10.74 -14.32 8.32
N PHE A 17 11.28 -14.19 9.53
CA PHE A 17 11.00 -13.06 10.42
C PHE A 17 11.52 -11.73 9.83
N GLY A 18 12.67 -11.73 9.16
CA GLY A 18 13.21 -10.57 8.46
C GLY A 18 12.36 -10.11 7.26
N LEU A 19 11.68 -11.03 6.57
CA LEU A 19 10.79 -10.71 5.44
C LEU A 19 9.38 -10.25 5.86
N LEU A 20 8.96 -10.60 7.07
CA LEU A 20 7.60 -10.35 7.56
C LEU A 20 7.21 -8.86 7.52
N PRO A 21 8.05 -7.89 7.96
CA PRO A 21 7.71 -6.47 7.86
C PRO A 21 7.48 -6.00 6.42
N PHE A 22 8.24 -6.54 5.47
CA PHE A 22 8.09 -6.20 4.06
C PHE A 22 6.78 -6.75 3.49
N ALA A 23 6.48 -8.02 3.77
CA ALA A 23 5.21 -8.62 3.39
C ALA A 23 4.02 -7.87 4.01
N ALA A 24 4.12 -7.47 5.29
CA ALA A 24 3.11 -6.67 5.96
C ALA A 24 2.91 -5.30 5.27
N MET A 25 3.98 -4.62 4.87
CA MET A 25 3.84 -3.36 4.11
C MET A 25 3.11 -3.55 2.79
N VAL A 26 3.37 -4.64 2.06
CA VAL A 26 2.70 -4.89 0.77
C VAL A 26 1.21 -5.18 0.96
N VAL A 27 0.86 -5.94 2.00
CA VAL A 27 -0.51 -6.44 2.28
C VAL A 27 -1.28 -5.49 3.22
N THR A 28 -0.86 -4.23 3.32
CA THR A 28 -1.55 -3.18 4.11
C THR A 28 -1.76 -1.93 3.27
N SER A 29 -2.37 -0.90 3.87
CA SER A 29 -2.61 0.39 3.22
C SER A 29 -1.36 1.13 2.74
N TYR A 30 -0.16 0.72 3.20
CA TYR A 30 1.11 1.36 2.88
C TYR A 30 1.33 1.48 1.36
N THR A 31 1.07 0.43 0.59
CA THR A 31 1.27 0.41 -0.88
C THR A 31 0.53 1.54 -1.59
N LYS A 32 -0.77 1.73 -1.31
CA LYS A 32 -1.55 2.81 -1.95
C LYS A 32 -0.99 4.18 -1.56
N ILE A 33 -0.68 4.38 -0.28
CA ILE A 33 -0.23 5.67 0.24
C ILE A 33 1.12 6.05 -0.39
N VAL A 34 2.12 5.16 -0.35
CA VAL A 34 3.46 5.47 -0.86
C VAL A 34 3.44 5.77 -2.36
N VAL A 35 2.63 5.04 -3.14
CA VAL A 35 2.48 5.27 -4.58
C VAL A 35 1.83 6.62 -4.85
N VAL A 36 0.73 6.96 -4.17
CA VAL A 36 0.05 8.26 -4.34
C VAL A 36 0.98 9.43 -3.97
N LEU A 37 1.70 9.32 -2.86
CA LEU A 37 2.67 10.33 -2.44
C LEU A 37 3.81 10.48 -3.46
N GLY A 38 4.29 9.37 -4.03
CA GLY A 38 5.28 9.37 -5.10
C GLY A 38 4.77 10.07 -6.37
N LEU A 39 3.54 9.77 -6.79
CA LEU A 39 2.89 10.40 -7.93
C LEU A 39 2.67 11.90 -7.71
N LEU A 40 2.25 12.32 -6.51
CA LEU A 40 2.13 13.73 -6.14
C LEU A 40 3.47 14.46 -6.30
N ARG A 41 4.56 13.91 -5.74
CA ARG A 41 5.90 14.52 -5.85
C ARG A 41 6.30 14.71 -7.31
N ASN A 42 6.07 13.70 -8.15
CA ASN A 42 6.39 13.79 -9.57
C ASN A 42 5.50 14.81 -10.30
N ALA A 43 4.22 14.92 -9.94
CA ALA A 43 3.28 15.88 -10.54
C ALA A 43 3.63 17.34 -10.22
N LEU A 44 4.11 17.59 -8.99
CA LEU A 44 4.61 18.91 -8.57
C LEU A 44 5.88 19.32 -9.33
N GLY A 45 6.64 18.37 -9.89
CA GLY A 45 7.85 18.64 -10.66
C GLY A 45 9.07 19.03 -9.82
N VAL A 46 8.96 18.95 -8.49
CA VAL A 46 10.06 19.24 -7.56
C VAL A 46 11.02 18.04 -7.49
N GLN A 47 12.29 18.29 -7.76
CA GLN A 47 13.32 17.27 -7.64
C GLN A 47 13.70 17.08 -6.17
N GLN A 48 13.70 15.83 -5.70
CA GLN A 48 14.20 15.40 -4.38
C GLN A 48 13.49 15.95 -3.14
N VAL A 49 12.50 16.84 -3.27
CA VAL A 49 11.73 17.38 -2.15
C VAL A 49 10.25 17.02 -2.32
N PRO A 50 9.59 16.36 -1.34
CA PRO A 50 10.18 15.71 -0.16
C PRO A 50 11.05 14.49 -0.52
N PRO A 51 12.08 14.17 0.29
CA PRO A 51 12.89 12.97 0.10
C PRO A 51 12.04 11.70 0.18
N SER A 52 12.42 10.66 -0.56
CA SER A 52 11.68 9.37 -0.54
C SER A 52 11.59 8.78 0.86
N THR A 53 12.61 8.98 1.71
CA THR A 53 12.60 8.56 3.13
C THR A 53 11.47 9.22 3.92
N VAL A 54 11.20 10.51 3.67
CA VAL A 54 10.11 11.24 4.33
C VAL A 54 8.77 10.71 3.85
N LEU A 55 8.60 10.50 2.54
CA LEU A 55 7.36 9.93 1.98
C LEU A 55 7.10 8.52 2.54
N ASN A 56 8.13 7.68 2.64
CA ASN A 56 8.03 6.35 3.24
C ASN A 56 7.65 6.43 4.72
N GLY A 57 8.23 7.37 5.48
CA GLY A 57 7.89 7.59 6.89
C GLY A 57 6.43 8.01 7.08
N ILE A 58 5.94 8.96 6.26
CA ILE A 58 4.53 9.36 6.26
C ILE A 58 3.63 8.17 5.92
N ALA A 59 3.97 7.42 4.87
CA ALA A 59 3.19 6.26 4.46
C ALA A 59 3.12 5.18 5.56
N MET A 60 4.22 4.93 6.28
CA MET A 60 4.25 4.02 7.41
C MET A 60 3.35 4.51 8.56
N ILE A 61 3.50 5.78 8.98
CA ILE A 61 2.72 6.34 10.09
C ILE A 61 1.22 6.31 9.79
N VAL A 62 0.83 6.74 8.58
CA VAL A 62 -0.57 6.74 8.15
C VAL A 62 -1.10 5.31 8.01
N SER A 63 -0.28 4.37 7.51
CA SER A 63 -0.68 2.96 7.45
C SER A 63 -0.88 2.36 8.84
N CYS A 64 -0.01 2.65 9.81
CA CYS A 64 -0.20 2.23 11.20
C CYS A 64 -1.49 2.82 11.79
N PHE A 65 -1.80 4.08 11.47
CA PHE A 65 -3.05 4.71 11.90
C PHE A 65 -4.29 4.02 11.31
N ILE A 66 -4.29 3.71 10.01
CA ILE A 66 -5.39 3.00 9.34
C ILE A 66 -5.54 1.56 9.85
N MET A 67 -4.42 0.88 10.12
CA MET A 67 -4.39 -0.51 10.56
C MET A 67 -4.57 -0.69 12.08
N ALA A 68 -4.59 0.39 12.86
CA ALA A 68 -4.76 0.34 14.32
C ALA A 68 -5.94 -0.55 14.78
N PRO A 69 -7.18 -0.44 14.25
CA PRO A 69 -8.29 -1.31 14.67
C PRO A 69 -8.05 -2.79 14.38
N VAL A 70 -7.40 -3.11 13.26
CA VAL A 70 -7.06 -4.51 12.90
C VAL A 70 -6.05 -5.08 13.89
N GLY A 71 -5.04 -4.28 14.26
CA GLY A 71 -4.05 -4.67 15.27
C GLY A 71 -4.65 -4.84 16.66
N MET A 72 -5.54 -3.94 17.08
CA MET A 72 -6.23 -4.05 18.37
C MET A 72 -7.10 -5.31 18.46
N GLU A 73 -7.86 -5.61 17.41
CA GLU A 73 -8.67 -6.83 17.33
C GLU A 73 -7.80 -8.10 17.34
N ALA A 74 -6.67 -8.09 16.63
CA ALA A 74 -5.72 -9.20 16.63
C ALA A 74 -5.15 -9.48 18.03
N VAL A 75 -4.78 -8.43 18.77
CA VAL A 75 -4.28 -8.55 20.15
C VAL A 75 -5.37 -9.10 21.07
N HIS A 76 -6.59 -8.58 20.98
CA HIS A 76 -7.72 -9.03 21.78
C HIS A 76 -8.02 -10.53 21.56
N ARG A 77 -8.04 -10.99 20.30
CA ARG A 77 -8.23 -12.43 20.00
C ARG A 77 -7.10 -13.31 20.48
N ALA A 78 -5.86 -12.83 20.39
CA ALA A 78 -4.69 -13.55 20.89
C ALA A 78 -4.76 -13.74 22.41
N GLN A 79 -5.20 -12.72 23.16
CA GLN A 79 -5.37 -12.79 24.61
C GLN A 79 -6.42 -13.84 25.01
N LEU A 80 -7.60 -13.80 24.40
CA LEU A 80 -8.67 -14.78 24.65
C LEU A 80 -8.23 -16.23 24.38
N SER A 81 -7.41 -16.45 23.36
CA SER A 81 -6.89 -17.77 23.00
C SER A 81 -5.83 -18.27 23.98
N SER A 82 -5.05 -17.35 24.57
CA SER A 82 -3.99 -17.66 25.54
C SER A 82 -4.53 -18.03 26.93
N GLU A 83 -5.63 -17.42 27.37
CA GLU A 83 -6.25 -17.72 28.67
C GLU A 83 -6.84 -19.15 28.72
N GLN A 84 -7.19 -19.73 27.57
CA GLN A 84 -7.77 -21.06 27.47
C GLN A 84 -6.73 -22.20 27.40
N THR A 85 -5.47 -21.89 27.09
CA THR A 85 -4.41 -22.90 26.90
C THR A 85 -3.15 -22.52 27.68
N ALA A 86 -3.00 -23.05 28.89
CA ALA A 86 -1.87 -22.77 29.80
C ALA A 86 -0.50 -23.35 29.34
N THR A 87 -0.30 -23.61 28.05
CA THR A 87 0.95 -24.18 27.52
C THR A 87 1.33 -23.49 26.22
N SER A 88 2.39 -22.69 26.32
CA SER A 88 3.32 -22.23 25.28
C SER A 88 3.10 -22.81 23.88
N GLN A 89 2.26 -22.18 23.06
CA GLN A 89 2.26 -22.40 21.63
C GLN A 89 2.16 -21.05 20.92
N VAL A 90 3.15 -20.76 20.08
CA VAL A 90 3.24 -19.54 19.25
C VAL A 90 2.22 -19.59 18.08
N MET A 91 1.74 -20.80 17.73
CA MET A 91 0.76 -21.06 16.67
C MET A 91 -0.63 -20.43 16.88
N PRO A 92 -1.31 -20.57 18.05
CA PRO A 92 -2.63 -19.96 18.26
C PRO A 92 -2.62 -18.42 18.16
N ILE A 93 -1.49 -17.76 18.44
CA ILE A 93 -1.37 -16.29 18.32
C ILE A 93 -1.38 -15.87 16.84
N PHE A 94 -0.68 -16.62 15.98
CA PHE A 94 -0.64 -16.32 14.55
C PHE A 94 -2.00 -16.56 13.88
N ASP A 95 -2.68 -17.64 14.25
CA ASP A 95 -4.02 -17.95 13.75
C ASP A 95 -5.08 -16.96 14.28
N ALA A 96 -4.99 -16.52 15.53
CA ALA A 96 -5.87 -15.50 16.10
C ALA A 96 -5.67 -14.12 15.44
N ALA A 97 -4.42 -13.77 15.12
CA ALA A 97 -4.11 -12.53 14.42
C ALA A 97 -4.53 -12.58 12.94
N ARG A 98 -4.51 -13.76 12.31
CA ARG A 98 -4.82 -13.94 10.88
C ARG A 98 -6.20 -13.43 10.48
N GLU A 99 -7.22 -13.69 11.31
CA GLU A 99 -8.61 -13.42 10.95
C GLU A 99 -8.92 -11.92 10.78
N PRO A 100 -8.53 -11.02 11.70
CA PRO A 100 -8.68 -9.57 11.50
C PRO A 100 -8.03 -9.03 10.21
N PHE A 101 -6.81 -9.48 9.90
CA PHE A 101 -6.14 -9.10 8.64
C PHE A 101 -6.88 -9.65 7.43
N ARG A 102 -7.38 -10.89 7.49
CA ARG A 102 -8.18 -11.48 6.41
C ARG A 102 -9.45 -10.66 6.16
N GLN A 103 -10.16 -10.26 7.21
CA GLN A 103 -11.36 -9.42 7.11
C GLN A 103 -11.06 -8.05 6.51
N PHE A 104 -9.95 -7.41 6.91
CA PHE A 104 -9.49 -6.17 6.30
C PHE A 104 -9.26 -6.33 4.78
N LEU A 105 -8.56 -7.39 4.37
CA LEU A 105 -8.32 -7.67 2.95
C LEU A 105 -9.62 -7.92 2.20
N ILE A 106 -10.54 -8.71 2.75
CA ILE A 106 -11.84 -8.98 2.11
C ILE A 106 -12.60 -7.69 1.86
N LYS A 107 -12.64 -6.78 2.85
CA LYS A 107 -13.35 -5.50 2.78
C LYS A 107 -12.79 -4.55 1.72
N HIS A 108 -11.47 -4.55 1.52
CA HIS A 108 -10.79 -3.56 0.67
C HIS A 108 -10.25 -4.12 -0.65
N THR A 109 -10.61 -5.37 -1.01
CA THR A 109 -10.23 -5.98 -2.29
C THR A 109 -11.41 -5.99 -3.25
N ASP A 110 -11.19 -5.58 -4.50
CA ASP A 110 -12.19 -5.63 -5.56
C ASP A 110 -12.49 -7.09 -5.95
N GLU A 111 -13.78 -7.47 -5.96
CA GLU A 111 -14.25 -8.82 -6.29
C GLU A 111 -13.77 -9.30 -7.67
N ARG A 112 -13.62 -8.38 -8.62
CA ARG A 112 -13.08 -8.69 -9.95
C ARG A 112 -11.64 -9.18 -9.87
N GLU A 113 -10.83 -8.60 -9.00
CA GLU A 113 -9.42 -9.00 -8.83
C GLU A 113 -9.34 -10.35 -8.11
N LYS A 114 -10.19 -10.61 -7.12
CA LYS A 114 -10.31 -11.95 -6.51
C LYS A 114 -10.65 -13.00 -7.58
N ALA A 115 -11.67 -12.74 -8.40
CA ALA A 115 -12.09 -13.63 -9.47
C ALA A 115 -11.01 -13.82 -10.56
N PHE A 116 -10.19 -12.80 -10.84
CA PHE A 116 -9.05 -12.92 -11.74
C PHE A 116 -8.00 -13.91 -11.20
N PHE A 117 -7.63 -13.80 -9.92
CA PHE A 117 -6.63 -14.69 -9.33
C PHE A 117 -7.14 -16.13 -9.16
N ILE A 118 -8.42 -16.32 -8.86
CA ILE A 118 -9.04 -17.67 -8.87
C ILE A 118 -8.97 -18.31 -10.25
N ARG A 119 -9.37 -17.60 -11.30
CA ARG A 119 -9.30 -18.10 -12.68
C ARG A 119 -7.87 -18.38 -13.12
N SER A 120 -6.93 -17.52 -12.73
CA SER A 120 -5.50 -17.71 -13.01
C SER A 120 -4.95 -18.95 -12.30
N ALA A 121 -5.34 -19.19 -11.05
CA ALA A 121 -4.97 -20.40 -10.32
C ALA A 121 -5.50 -21.67 -11.01
N GLN A 122 -6.73 -21.65 -11.51
CA GLN A 122 -7.31 -22.77 -12.27
C GLN A 122 -6.56 -23.10 -13.57
N GLN A 123 -5.81 -22.15 -14.13
CA GLN A 123 -5.04 -22.35 -15.37
C GLN A 123 -3.60 -22.81 -15.10
N ILE A 124 -3.00 -22.38 -14.00
CA ILE A 124 -1.54 -22.50 -13.77
C ILE A 124 -1.23 -23.53 -12.66
N TRP A 125 -2.18 -23.80 -11.76
CA TRP A 125 -1.96 -24.71 -10.63
C TRP A 125 -2.43 -26.14 -10.94
N PRO A 126 -1.91 -27.14 -10.21
CA PRO A 126 -2.47 -28.50 -10.23
C PRO A 126 -3.98 -28.50 -9.94
N ALA A 127 -4.75 -29.27 -10.72
CA ALA A 127 -6.21 -29.24 -10.71
C ALA A 127 -6.83 -29.55 -9.32
N ASP A 128 -6.19 -30.43 -8.55
CA ASP A 128 -6.56 -30.80 -7.18
C ASP A 128 -6.47 -29.60 -6.21
N LYS A 129 -5.40 -28.80 -6.35
CA LYS A 129 -5.18 -27.61 -5.52
C LYS A 129 -6.03 -26.42 -5.96
N ALA A 130 -6.23 -26.25 -7.25
CA ALA A 130 -7.06 -25.17 -7.78
C ALA A 130 -8.55 -25.35 -7.45
N ALA A 131 -9.04 -26.59 -7.37
CA ALA A 131 -10.45 -26.87 -7.08
C ALA A 131 -10.85 -26.56 -5.62
N SER A 132 -9.91 -26.63 -4.68
CA SER A 132 -10.15 -26.34 -3.26
C SER A 132 -9.96 -24.87 -2.88
N LEU A 133 -9.50 -24.05 -3.83
CA LEU A 133 -9.17 -22.64 -3.61
C LEU A 133 -10.42 -21.78 -3.42
N LYS A 134 -10.43 -20.94 -2.40
CA LYS A 134 -11.52 -20.00 -2.11
C LYS A 134 -11.07 -18.56 -2.36
N PRO A 135 -11.99 -17.65 -2.76
CA PRO A 135 -11.67 -16.23 -2.94
C PRO A 135 -11.11 -15.56 -1.68
N ASP A 136 -11.50 -16.05 -0.50
CA ASP A 136 -11.09 -15.51 0.80
C ASP A 136 -9.80 -16.12 1.35
N ASP A 137 -9.14 -17.00 0.59
CA ASP A 137 -7.84 -17.52 0.98
C ASP A 137 -6.77 -16.45 0.83
N LEU A 138 -5.88 -16.33 1.82
CA LEU A 138 -4.83 -15.29 1.83
C LEU A 138 -3.94 -15.31 0.58
N VAL A 139 -3.74 -16.49 -0.02
CA VAL A 139 -2.96 -16.65 -1.25
C VAL A 139 -3.61 -15.99 -2.48
N VAL A 140 -4.93 -15.78 -2.44
CA VAL A 140 -5.70 -15.04 -3.44
C VAL A 140 -5.87 -13.59 -3.00
N LEU A 141 -6.28 -13.37 -1.75
CA LEU A 141 -6.56 -12.04 -1.22
C LEU A 141 -5.34 -11.13 -1.24
N ALA A 142 -4.16 -11.59 -0.82
CA ALA A 142 -2.97 -10.73 -0.75
C ALA A 142 -2.57 -10.13 -2.12
N PRO A 143 -2.43 -10.92 -3.21
CA PRO A 143 -2.13 -10.33 -4.52
C PRO A 143 -3.32 -9.56 -5.13
N ALA A 144 -4.56 -10.01 -4.93
CA ALA A 144 -5.74 -9.29 -5.41
C ALA A 144 -5.91 -7.92 -4.73
N PHE A 145 -5.69 -7.85 -3.41
CA PHE A 145 -5.68 -6.61 -2.63
C PHE A 145 -4.60 -5.67 -3.14
N THR A 146 -3.36 -6.16 -3.28
CA THR A 146 -2.24 -5.35 -3.76
C THR A 146 -2.54 -4.71 -5.12
N LEU A 147 -3.15 -5.48 -6.04
CA LEU A 147 -3.55 -4.98 -7.34
C LEU A 147 -4.70 -3.97 -7.28
N THR A 148 -5.68 -4.19 -6.40
CA THR A 148 -6.78 -3.25 -6.12
C THR A 148 -6.25 -1.91 -5.61
N GLU A 149 -5.33 -1.98 -4.65
CA GLU A 149 -4.70 -0.83 -4.02
C GLU A 149 -3.84 -0.04 -5.01
N LEU A 150 -3.05 -0.74 -5.83
CA LEU A 150 -2.23 -0.14 -6.87
C LEU A 150 -3.10 0.56 -7.92
N THR A 151 -4.14 -0.12 -8.42
CA THR A 151 -5.09 0.45 -9.38
C THR A 151 -5.75 1.72 -8.82
N SER A 152 -6.15 1.69 -7.55
CA SER A 152 -6.74 2.85 -6.87
C SER A 152 -5.73 3.98 -6.70
N ALA A 153 -4.47 3.66 -6.34
CA ALA A 153 -3.39 4.64 -6.22
C ALA A 153 -3.12 5.36 -7.54
N PHE A 154 -3.07 4.63 -8.66
CA PHE A 154 -2.89 5.22 -9.99
C PHE A 154 -4.07 6.09 -10.41
N LYS A 155 -5.31 5.71 -10.09
CA LYS A 155 -6.49 6.57 -10.34
C LYS A 155 -6.40 7.89 -9.58
N ILE A 156 -6.05 7.84 -8.29
CA ILE A 156 -5.87 9.04 -7.45
C ILE A 156 -4.72 9.88 -8.01
N GLY A 157 -3.57 9.27 -8.29
CA GLY A 157 -2.42 9.97 -8.83
C GLY A 157 -2.68 10.60 -10.20
N PHE A 158 -3.47 9.95 -11.06
CA PHE A 158 -3.90 10.52 -12.34
C PHE A 158 -4.72 11.79 -12.15
N LEU A 159 -5.68 11.79 -11.21
CA LEU A 159 -6.48 12.99 -10.91
C LEU A 159 -5.61 14.14 -10.37
N ILE A 160 -4.64 13.83 -9.51
CA ILE A 160 -3.66 14.81 -9.01
C ILE A 160 -2.83 15.36 -10.18
N TYR A 161 -2.33 14.49 -11.06
CA TYR A 161 -1.57 14.89 -12.25
C TYR A 161 -2.37 15.84 -13.14
N LEU A 162 -3.65 15.54 -13.37
CA LEU A 162 -4.51 16.34 -14.23
C LEU A 162 -4.61 17.80 -13.75
N ALA A 163 -4.71 18.03 -12.44
CA ALA A 163 -4.76 19.37 -11.87
C ALA A 163 -3.49 20.19 -12.19
N PHE A 164 -2.32 19.56 -12.15
CA PHE A 164 -1.04 20.25 -12.39
C PHE A 164 -0.65 20.34 -13.87
N VAL A 165 -1.08 19.40 -14.70
CA VAL A 165 -0.86 19.44 -16.17
C VAL A 165 -1.50 20.67 -16.79
N VAL A 166 -2.65 21.10 -16.28
CA VAL A 166 -3.29 22.35 -16.75
C VAL A 166 -2.36 23.56 -16.55
N ILE A 167 -1.66 23.64 -15.42
CA ILE A 167 -0.69 24.72 -15.17
C ILE A 167 0.47 24.63 -16.16
N ASP A 168 1.01 23.44 -16.39
CA ASP A 168 2.11 23.25 -17.36
C ASP A 168 1.72 23.74 -18.76
N LEU A 169 0.53 23.36 -19.22
CA LEU A 169 0.01 23.74 -20.54
C LEU A 169 -0.20 25.26 -20.65
N ILE A 170 -0.77 25.89 -19.62
CA ILE A 170 -0.97 27.34 -19.59
C ILE A 170 0.37 28.08 -19.64
N VAL A 171 1.32 27.69 -18.77
CA VAL A 171 2.63 28.33 -18.68
C VAL A 171 3.42 28.15 -19.97
N ALA A 172 3.42 26.94 -20.55
CA ALA A 172 4.08 26.68 -21.83
C ALA A 172 3.53 27.56 -22.95
N ASN A 173 2.20 27.66 -23.08
CA ASN A 173 1.57 28.49 -24.11
C ASN A 173 1.89 29.99 -23.95
N ILE A 174 1.91 30.50 -22.71
CA ILE A 174 2.27 31.90 -22.43
C ILE A 174 3.73 32.18 -22.79
N LEU A 175 4.67 31.31 -22.40
CA LEU A 175 6.09 31.49 -22.72
C LEU A 175 6.34 31.42 -24.23
N MET A 176 5.68 30.52 -24.94
CA MET A 176 5.75 30.44 -26.40
C MET A 176 5.21 31.70 -27.06
N ALA A 177 4.08 32.25 -26.57
CA ALA A 177 3.51 33.49 -27.09
C ALA A 177 4.42 34.72 -26.87
N LEU A 178 5.20 34.72 -25.79
CA LEU A 178 6.19 35.77 -25.50
C LEU A 178 7.51 35.60 -26.27
N GLY A 179 7.65 34.52 -27.06
CA GLY A 179 8.89 34.21 -27.79
C GLY A 179 10.02 33.69 -26.89
N LEU A 180 9.74 33.29 -25.65
CA LEU A 180 10.75 32.82 -24.68
C LEU A 180 11.03 31.33 -24.85
N SER A 181 11.49 30.92 -26.03
CA SER A 181 11.71 29.50 -26.37
C SER A 181 12.86 28.83 -25.61
N GLN A 182 13.77 29.62 -24.99
CA GLN A 182 14.94 29.12 -24.25
C GLN A 182 14.64 28.82 -22.78
N VAL A 183 13.47 29.23 -22.26
CA VAL A 183 13.08 28.99 -20.87
C VAL A 183 12.27 27.70 -20.82
N THR A 184 12.74 26.72 -20.04
CA THR A 184 11.98 25.48 -19.80
C THR A 184 10.68 25.81 -19.05
N PRO A 185 9.49 25.55 -19.65
CA PRO A 185 8.21 25.92 -19.01
C PRO A 185 8.01 25.32 -17.62
N THR A 186 8.53 24.11 -17.38
CA THR A 186 8.47 23.42 -16.10
C THR A 186 9.09 24.24 -14.96
N ASN A 187 10.22 24.91 -15.20
CA ASN A 187 10.88 25.71 -14.16
C ASN A 187 10.03 26.90 -13.72
N VAL A 188 9.25 27.45 -14.65
CA VAL A 188 8.30 28.54 -14.38
C VAL A 188 7.02 28.00 -13.73
N ALA A 189 6.56 26.81 -14.10
CA ALA A 189 5.35 26.20 -13.58
C ALA A 189 5.47 25.72 -12.12
N ILE A 190 6.65 25.24 -11.69
CA ILE A 190 6.85 24.67 -10.33
C ILE A 190 6.39 25.63 -9.22
N PRO A 191 6.81 26.91 -9.17
CA PRO A 191 6.32 27.85 -8.15
C PRO A 191 4.79 27.99 -8.11
N PHE A 192 4.12 28.04 -9.25
CA PHE A 192 2.66 28.14 -9.33
C PHE A 192 1.98 26.85 -8.84
N LYS A 193 2.52 25.69 -9.20
CA LYS A 193 2.02 24.39 -8.70
C LYS A 193 2.14 24.30 -7.19
N LEU A 194 3.29 24.69 -6.63
CA LEU A 194 3.51 24.71 -5.18
C LEU A 194 2.56 25.69 -4.49
N LEU A 195 2.39 26.89 -5.04
CA LEU A 195 1.45 27.88 -4.50
C LEU A 195 0.02 27.33 -4.48
N LEU A 196 -0.45 26.74 -5.59
CA LEU A 196 -1.77 26.12 -5.66
C LEU A 196 -1.89 25.02 -4.60
N PHE A 197 -0.93 24.11 -4.53
CA PHE A 197 -0.95 23.00 -3.60
C PHE A 197 -0.98 23.44 -2.13
N VAL A 198 -0.19 24.46 -1.77
CA VAL A 198 -0.19 25.03 -0.42
C VAL A 198 -1.49 25.79 -0.14
N SER A 199 -2.02 26.56 -1.10
CA SER A 199 -3.27 27.31 -0.95
C SER A 199 -4.50 26.43 -0.72
N MET A 200 -4.44 25.17 -1.14
CA MET A 200 -5.50 24.17 -0.97
C MET A 200 -5.27 23.24 0.22
N ASP A 201 -4.31 23.55 1.10
CA ASP A 201 -3.88 22.67 2.19
C ASP A 201 -3.59 21.23 1.70
N GLY A 202 -2.93 21.11 0.54
CA GLY A 202 -2.90 19.89 -0.26
C GLY A 202 -2.39 18.66 0.48
N TRP A 203 -1.45 18.81 1.43
CA TRP A 203 -1.00 17.72 2.29
C TRP A 203 -2.12 17.18 3.19
N SER A 204 -2.82 18.06 3.89
CA SER A 204 -3.93 17.69 4.79
C SER A 204 -5.06 17.04 3.99
N THR A 205 -5.46 17.68 2.90
CA THR A 205 -6.53 17.20 2.01
C THR A 205 -6.20 15.82 1.44
N LEU A 206 -4.96 15.60 1.00
CA LEU A 206 -4.55 14.32 0.45
C LEU A 206 -4.53 13.21 1.50
N ILE A 207 -3.93 13.44 2.67
CA ILE A 207 -3.86 12.44 3.73
C ILE A 207 -5.25 12.09 4.24
N HIS A 208 -6.11 13.08 4.48
CA HIS A 208 -7.51 12.85 4.86
C HIS A 208 -8.27 12.06 3.79
N GLY A 209 -8.10 12.41 2.52
CA GLY A 209 -8.69 11.69 1.39
C GLY A 209 -8.27 10.23 1.36
N LEU A 210 -6.97 9.95 1.51
CA LEU A 210 -6.41 8.60 1.56
C LEU A 210 -6.97 7.78 2.72
N ILE A 211 -6.98 8.34 3.93
CA ILE A 211 -7.56 7.69 5.12
C ILE A 211 -9.04 7.37 4.87
N SER A 212 -9.79 8.29 4.26
CA SER A 212 -11.21 8.09 3.97
C SER A 212 -11.48 6.97 2.96
N THR A 213 -10.49 6.52 2.19
CA THR A 213 -10.64 5.36 1.28
C THR A 213 -10.73 4.01 2.02
N TYR A 214 -10.38 3.99 3.31
CA TYR A 214 -10.42 2.77 4.14
C TYR A 214 -11.54 2.78 5.19
N LYS A 215 -12.51 3.69 5.05
CA LYS A 215 -13.73 3.65 5.86
C LYS A 215 -14.54 2.39 5.61
#